data_AF-A0A914Z623-F1
#
_entry.id   AF-A0A914Z623-F1
#
_cell.length_a   1.000
_cell.length_b   1.000
_cell.length_c   1.000
_cell.angle_alpha   90.00
_cell.angle_beta   90.00
_cell.angle_gamma   90.00
#
_symmetry.space_group_name_H-M   'P 1'
#
loop_
_entity.id
_entity.type
_entity.pdbx_description
1 polymer ?
#
loop_
_entity_poly.entity_id
_entity_poly.type
_entity_poly.pdbx_seq_one_letter_code
_entity_poly.pdbx_strand_id
1 'polypeptide(L)'
;MLCEYQSKQELEELLKETQLFPCFINIHFDILTKVKERFHENVSRYFVYRNNDGKYLIVLYRKYTMAPYRPMLSFCYVTNSKFDKNVLWSIFDEVSSITRSLNHHVPVTCIYDPLASQYKEWYNDRFKTKTLGSNPCFLYYMTQEQQDMLKEKCKNGISLSEGYYFAESNFQSDIDTIIETGKFCNKSDFPIIDAQLRQMPYSLIRHKSGDNVVAFEYVDARGCMNHQFVLPEHRCKGLGSAVEKALCLKLIK
;
A
#
# COMPACT_ATOMS: atom_id res chain seq x y z
N MET A 1 -3.63 0.66 -26.65
CA MET A 1 -2.16 0.70 -26.47
C MET A 1 -1.90 1.31 -25.11
N LEU A 2 -0.93 0.80 -24.35
CA LEU A 2 -0.54 1.40 -23.08
C LEU A 2 0.35 2.61 -23.32
N CYS A 3 0.06 3.72 -22.63
CA CYS A 3 0.91 4.89 -22.61
C CYS A 3 1.61 4.97 -21.25
N GLU A 4 2.94 5.12 -21.23
CA GLU A 4 3.67 5.33 -19.99
C GLU A 4 3.67 6.82 -19.62
N TYR A 5 3.30 7.12 -18.37
CA TYR A 5 3.28 8.47 -17.82
C TYR A 5 4.55 8.66 -16.98
N GLN A 6 5.39 9.63 -17.33
CA GLN A 6 6.72 9.81 -16.71
C GLN A 6 6.98 11.24 -16.23
N SER A 7 6.51 12.23 -16.97
CA SER A 7 6.74 13.63 -16.64
C SER A 7 5.89 14.07 -15.44
N LYS A 8 6.35 15.08 -14.71
CA LYS A 8 5.60 15.64 -13.58
C LYS A 8 4.20 16.11 -14.01
N GLN A 9 4.07 16.73 -15.18
CA GLN A 9 2.79 17.19 -15.71
C GLN A 9 1.83 16.01 -15.96
N GLU A 10 2.27 14.96 -16.63
CA GLU A 10 1.46 13.75 -16.87
C GLU A 10 1.02 13.12 -15.54
N LEU A 11 1.91 13.04 -14.54
CA LEU A 11 1.57 12.50 -13.22
C LEU A 11 0.58 13.38 -12.45
N GLU A 12 0.69 14.71 -12.57
CA GLU A 12 -0.28 15.64 -11.99
C GLU A 12 -1.65 15.54 -12.65
N GLU A 13 -1.71 15.30 -13.96
CA GLU A 13 -2.96 14.99 -14.67
C GLU A 13 -3.54 13.66 -14.20
N LEU A 14 -2.70 12.62 -14.06
CA LEU A 14 -3.11 11.32 -13.56
C LEU A 14 -3.64 11.38 -12.11
N LEU A 15 -3.08 12.26 -11.26
CA LEU A 15 -3.61 12.52 -9.91
C LEU A 15 -5.04 13.06 -9.93
N LYS A 16 -5.34 13.98 -10.85
CA LYS A 16 -6.69 14.56 -10.99
C LYS A 16 -7.73 13.53 -11.42
N GLU A 17 -7.32 12.48 -12.12
CA GLU A 17 -8.20 11.41 -12.57
C GLU A 17 -8.38 10.34 -11.49
N THR A 18 -7.30 9.95 -10.83
CA THR A 18 -7.33 8.88 -9.81
C THR A 18 -8.15 9.26 -8.57
N GLN A 19 -8.28 10.55 -8.25
CA GLN A 19 -9.16 11.01 -7.18
C GLN A 19 -10.66 10.81 -7.46
N LEU A 20 -11.06 10.60 -8.74
CA LEU A 20 -12.46 10.51 -9.13
C LEU A 20 -13.09 9.15 -8.78
N PHE A 21 -12.28 8.11 -8.60
CA PHE A 21 -12.75 6.75 -8.38
C PHE A 21 -12.06 6.10 -7.18
N PRO A 22 -12.83 5.61 -6.18
CA PRO A 22 -12.25 4.97 -4.98
C PRO A 22 -11.33 3.77 -5.29
N CYS A 23 -11.58 3.04 -6.38
CA CYS A 23 -10.75 1.92 -6.81
C CYS A 23 -9.29 2.30 -7.13
N PHE A 24 -9.00 3.59 -7.33
CA PHE A 24 -7.63 4.07 -7.59
C PHE A 24 -6.92 4.62 -6.35
N ILE A 25 -7.52 4.62 -5.16
CA ILE A 25 -6.96 5.28 -3.98
C ILE A 25 -5.49 4.85 -3.68
N ASN A 26 -5.16 3.57 -3.80
CA ASN A 26 -3.80 3.07 -3.57
C ASN A 26 -2.79 3.56 -4.63
N ILE A 27 -3.23 3.69 -5.88
CA ILE A 27 -2.40 4.25 -6.96
C ILE A 27 -2.30 5.77 -6.81
N HIS A 28 -3.38 6.45 -6.43
CA HIS A 28 -3.43 7.89 -6.23
C HIS A 28 -2.33 8.35 -5.27
N PHE A 29 -2.23 7.73 -4.10
CA PHE A 29 -1.20 8.08 -3.12
C PHE A 29 0.21 7.70 -3.58
N ASP A 30 0.38 6.63 -4.36
CA ASP A 30 1.66 6.29 -4.98
C ASP A 30 2.13 7.41 -5.92
N ILE A 31 1.26 7.88 -6.81
CA ILE A 31 1.56 9.00 -7.70
C ILE A 31 1.82 10.27 -6.88
N LEU A 32 1.05 10.51 -5.82
CA LEU A 32 1.20 11.71 -4.99
C LEU A 32 2.55 11.75 -4.30
N THR A 33 3.04 10.62 -3.78
CA THR A 33 4.38 10.54 -3.19
C THR A 33 5.46 10.77 -4.24
N LYS A 34 5.28 10.23 -5.46
CA LYS A 34 6.19 10.44 -6.60
C LYS A 34 6.26 11.90 -7.03
N VAL A 35 5.12 12.56 -7.21
CA VAL A 35 5.03 13.99 -7.59
C VAL A 35 5.64 14.91 -6.52
N LYS A 36 5.55 14.52 -5.25
CA LYS A 36 6.18 15.21 -4.12
C LYS A 36 7.66 14.85 -3.93
N GLU A 37 8.23 14.05 -4.83
CA GLU A 37 9.63 13.62 -4.80
C GLU A 37 10.01 12.92 -3.49
N ARG A 38 9.06 12.17 -2.89
CA ARG A 38 9.32 11.31 -1.72
C ARG A 38 9.72 9.92 -2.16
N PHE A 39 10.53 9.23 -1.33
CA PHE A 39 11.02 7.87 -1.59
C PHE A 39 11.79 7.73 -2.92
N HIS A 40 12.96 8.36 -3.04
CA HIS A 40 13.81 8.22 -4.23
C HIS A 40 14.22 6.75 -4.49
N GLU A 41 14.23 5.93 -3.45
CA GLU A 41 14.49 4.50 -3.48
C GLU A 41 13.37 3.71 -4.17
N ASN A 42 12.15 4.26 -4.25
CA ASN A 42 11.00 3.64 -4.89
C ASN A 42 10.90 4.05 -6.37
N VAL A 43 11.38 3.15 -7.24
CA VAL A 43 11.21 3.29 -8.69
C VAL A 43 9.83 2.76 -9.09
N SER A 44 8.86 3.67 -9.19
CA SER A 44 7.53 3.42 -9.77
C SER A 44 7.46 3.84 -11.24
N ARG A 45 6.71 3.07 -12.05
CA ARG A 45 6.30 3.40 -13.43
C ARG A 45 4.79 3.24 -13.54
N TYR A 46 4.14 4.11 -14.31
CA TYR A 46 2.68 4.15 -14.45
C TYR A 46 2.33 4.00 -15.92
N PHE A 47 1.52 3.00 -16.25
CA PHE A 47 1.01 2.79 -17.60
C PHE A 47 -0.49 2.95 -17.61
N VAL A 48 -0.99 3.66 -18.60
CA VAL A 48 -2.40 4.02 -18.70
C VAL A 48 -2.95 3.46 -20.00
N TYR A 49 -4.06 2.75 -19.89
CA TYR A 49 -4.87 2.34 -21.03
C TYR A 49 -6.19 3.10 -21.02
N ARG A 50 -6.53 3.71 -22.16
CA ARG A 50 -7.81 4.34 -22.44
C ARG A 50 -8.34 3.83 -23.78
N ASN A 51 -9.65 3.66 -23.89
CA ASN A 51 -10.30 3.46 -25.19
C ASN A 51 -11.45 4.47 -25.40
N ASN A 52 -11.98 4.50 -26.62
CA ASN A 52 -13.06 5.42 -27.01
C ASN A 52 -14.38 5.18 -26.27
N ASP A 53 -14.56 4.00 -25.65
CA ASP A 53 -15.74 3.67 -24.85
C ASP A 53 -15.61 4.12 -23.38
N GLY A 54 -14.58 4.91 -23.06
CA GLY A 54 -14.31 5.37 -21.70
C GLY A 54 -13.79 4.27 -20.76
N LYS A 55 -13.33 3.11 -21.28
CA LYS A 55 -12.67 2.11 -20.46
C LYS A 55 -11.29 2.62 -20.07
N TYR A 56 -11.01 2.54 -18.78
CA TYR A 56 -9.83 3.15 -18.18
C TYR A 56 -9.16 2.19 -17.20
N LEU A 57 -7.89 1.87 -17.46
CA LEU A 57 -7.08 0.96 -16.65
C LEU A 57 -5.71 1.60 -16.41
N ILE A 58 -5.23 1.49 -15.17
CA ILE A 58 -3.91 1.91 -14.76
C ILE A 58 -3.12 0.68 -14.29
N VAL A 59 -1.90 0.55 -14.78
CA VAL A 59 -0.90 -0.41 -14.33
C VAL A 59 0.19 0.35 -13.59
N LEU A 60 0.38 0.02 -12.32
CA LEU A 60 1.53 0.46 -11.54
C LEU A 60 2.56 -0.66 -11.52
N TYR A 61 3.78 -0.36 -11.94
CA TYR A 61 4.94 -1.21 -11.72
C TYR A 61 5.84 -0.56 -10.67
N ARG A 62 6.12 -1.27 -9.59
CA ARG A 62 7.16 -0.88 -8.62
C ARG A 62 8.32 -1.83 -8.74
N LYS A 63 9.53 -1.32 -8.93
CA LYS A 63 10.75 -2.14 -8.96
C LYS A 63 11.04 -2.76 -7.59
N TYR A 64 10.68 -2.05 -6.53
CA TYR A 64 10.97 -2.43 -5.15
C TYR A 64 9.74 -2.21 -4.25
N THR A 65 9.36 -3.25 -3.52
CA THR A 65 8.34 -3.20 -2.46
C THR A 65 8.87 -3.81 -1.19
N MET A 66 8.29 -3.47 -0.03
CA MET A 66 8.64 -4.14 1.22
C MET A 66 8.29 -5.64 1.21
N ALA A 67 9.16 -6.44 1.83
CA ALA A 67 8.85 -7.75 2.40
C ALA A 67 8.36 -8.83 1.42
N PRO A 68 9.25 -9.39 0.57
CA PRO A 68 10.66 -9.01 0.37
C PRO A 68 10.82 -7.88 -0.66
N TYR A 69 12.01 -7.27 -0.69
CA TYR A 69 12.48 -6.32 -1.71
C TYR A 69 12.43 -6.90 -3.13
N ARG A 70 11.23 -6.89 -3.74
CA ARG A 70 10.98 -7.43 -5.08
C ARG A 70 10.08 -6.50 -5.89
N PRO A 71 10.06 -6.65 -7.22
CA PRO A 71 9.12 -5.92 -8.04
C PRO A 71 7.68 -6.33 -7.73
N MET A 72 6.72 -5.43 -7.94
CA MET A 72 5.29 -5.66 -7.81
C MET A 72 4.54 -4.99 -8.96
N LEU A 73 3.45 -5.61 -9.38
CA LEU A 73 2.48 -5.02 -10.30
C LEU A 73 1.13 -4.81 -9.61
N SER A 74 0.49 -3.68 -9.92
CA SER A 74 -0.90 -3.44 -9.56
C SER A 74 -1.70 -3.09 -10.80
N PHE A 75 -2.80 -3.81 -11.04
CA PHE A 75 -3.78 -3.50 -12.07
C PHE A 75 -5.04 -2.95 -11.42
N CYS A 76 -5.48 -1.79 -11.87
CA CYS A 76 -6.69 -1.13 -11.38
C CYS A 76 -7.48 -0.62 -12.58
N TYR A 77 -8.81 -0.77 -12.56
CA TYR A 77 -9.66 -0.18 -13.57
C TYR A 77 -11.00 0.25 -12.95
N VAL A 78 -11.70 1.16 -13.63
CA VAL A 78 -12.99 1.68 -13.15
C VAL A 78 -14.00 0.53 -13.11
N THR A 79 -14.53 0.23 -11.92
CA THR A 79 -15.33 -0.97 -11.59
C THR A 79 -16.57 -1.20 -12.46
N ASN A 80 -17.07 -0.16 -13.15
CA ASN A 80 -18.23 -0.26 -14.03
C ASN A 80 -17.87 -0.60 -15.49
N SER A 81 -16.58 -0.62 -15.85
CA SER A 81 -16.12 -0.90 -17.20
C SER A 81 -15.83 -2.39 -17.36
N LYS A 82 -16.77 -3.18 -17.90
CA LYS A 82 -16.44 -4.55 -18.32
C LYS A 82 -15.46 -4.50 -19.49
N PHE A 83 -14.21 -4.88 -19.24
CA PHE A 83 -13.24 -5.05 -20.32
C PHE A 83 -13.53 -6.34 -21.09
N ASP A 84 -13.28 -6.29 -22.40
CA ASP A 84 -13.24 -7.50 -23.21
C ASP A 84 -12.01 -8.33 -22.81
N LYS A 85 -12.18 -9.66 -22.79
CA LYS A 85 -11.12 -10.59 -22.38
C LYS A 85 -9.87 -10.46 -23.25
N ASN A 86 -10.04 -10.35 -24.57
CA ASN A 86 -8.91 -10.26 -25.49
C ASN A 86 -8.17 -8.93 -25.32
N VAL A 87 -8.89 -7.85 -25.02
CA VAL A 87 -8.29 -6.55 -24.70
C VAL A 87 -7.44 -6.64 -23.42
N LEU A 88 -7.97 -7.24 -22.33
CA LEU A 88 -7.19 -7.42 -21.10
C LEU A 88 -5.96 -8.29 -21.32
N TRP A 89 -6.10 -9.39 -22.05
CA TRP A 89 -4.98 -10.30 -22.32
C TRP A 89 -3.89 -9.62 -23.14
N SER A 90 -4.27 -8.80 -24.14
CA SER A 90 -3.34 -7.97 -24.90
C SER A 90 -2.59 -6.97 -24.00
N ILE A 91 -3.29 -6.32 -23.07
CA ILE A 91 -2.67 -5.43 -22.07
C ILE A 91 -1.68 -6.21 -21.19
N PHE A 92 -2.04 -7.41 -20.74
CA PHE A 92 -1.15 -8.24 -19.91
C PHE A 92 0.10 -8.69 -20.68
N ASP A 93 -0.05 -9.08 -21.95
CA ASP A 93 1.06 -9.42 -22.83
C ASP A 93 1.98 -8.19 -23.03
N GLU A 94 1.42 -7.00 -23.26
CA GLU A 94 2.16 -5.73 -23.40
C GLU A 94 2.95 -5.40 -22.11
N VAL A 95 2.32 -5.46 -20.93
CA VAL A 95 3.00 -5.25 -19.63
C VAL A 95 4.09 -6.28 -19.38
N SER A 96 3.85 -7.55 -19.74
CA SER A 96 4.85 -8.63 -19.61
C SER A 96 6.09 -8.34 -20.44
N SER A 97 5.90 -7.86 -21.67
CA SER A 97 7.01 -7.49 -22.56
C SER A 97 7.81 -6.29 -22.03
N ILE A 98 7.14 -5.27 -21.49
CA ILE A 98 7.77 -4.03 -21.02
C ILE A 98 8.58 -4.26 -19.74
N THR A 99 8.01 -5.03 -18.81
CA THR A 99 8.61 -5.17 -17.49
C THR A 99 9.71 -6.22 -17.46
N ARG A 100 9.71 -7.19 -18.39
CA ARG A 100 10.59 -8.38 -18.41
C ARG A 100 10.58 -9.22 -17.11
N SER A 101 9.87 -8.76 -16.08
CA SER A 101 9.87 -9.29 -14.72
C SER A 101 8.71 -10.25 -14.47
N LEU A 102 7.67 -10.24 -15.32
CA LEU A 102 6.52 -11.12 -15.15
C LEU A 102 6.85 -12.62 -15.30
N ASN A 103 8.00 -12.95 -15.89
CA ASN A 103 8.52 -14.33 -15.97
C ASN A 103 9.02 -14.89 -14.63
N HIS A 104 9.05 -14.11 -13.53
CA HIS A 104 9.77 -14.46 -12.29
C HIS A 104 8.94 -14.33 -10.99
N HIS A 105 7.66 -14.73 -10.98
CA HIS A 105 6.82 -14.71 -9.76
C HIS A 105 6.69 -13.31 -9.09
N VAL A 106 6.54 -12.27 -9.91
CA VAL A 106 6.21 -10.92 -9.42
C VAL A 106 4.81 -10.94 -8.79
N PRO A 107 4.65 -10.48 -7.53
CA PRO A 107 3.33 -10.29 -6.94
C PRO A 107 2.49 -9.35 -7.78
N VAL A 108 1.25 -9.78 -8.02
CA VAL A 108 0.26 -8.99 -8.73
C VAL A 108 -0.90 -8.69 -7.80
N THR A 109 -1.20 -7.40 -7.65
CA THR A 109 -2.41 -6.92 -7.00
C THR A 109 -3.42 -6.54 -8.07
N CYS A 110 -4.59 -7.16 -8.05
CA CYS A 110 -5.71 -6.77 -8.91
C CYS A 110 -6.77 -6.10 -8.04
N ILE A 111 -7.03 -4.81 -8.26
CA ILE A 111 -8.06 -4.08 -7.53
C ILE A 111 -9.39 -4.30 -8.26
N TYR A 112 -10.01 -5.47 -7.98
CA TYR A 112 -11.37 -5.95 -8.35
C TYR A 112 -11.33 -7.43 -8.79
N ASP A 113 -12.24 -8.24 -8.27
CA ASP A 113 -12.20 -9.71 -8.39
C ASP A 113 -12.23 -10.23 -9.83
N PRO A 114 -13.11 -9.76 -10.72
CA PRO A 114 -13.09 -10.14 -12.13
C PRO A 114 -11.73 -9.96 -12.84
N LEU A 115 -10.97 -8.92 -12.50
CA LEU A 115 -9.63 -8.73 -13.07
C LEU A 115 -8.62 -9.73 -12.52
N ALA A 116 -8.71 -10.06 -11.23
CA ALA A 116 -7.89 -11.11 -10.64
C ALA A 116 -8.15 -12.46 -11.33
N SER A 117 -9.41 -12.78 -11.63
CA SER A 117 -9.77 -14.00 -12.37
C SER A 117 -9.23 -14.00 -13.79
N GLN A 118 -9.41 -12.90 -14.54
CA GLN A 118 -8.89 -12.77 -15.90
C GLN A 118 -7.36 -12.85 -15.96
N TYR A 119 -6.67 -12.24 -14.99
CA TYR A 119 -5.21 -12.33 -14.88
C TYR A 119 -4.74 -13.76 -14.60
N LYS A 120 -5.41 -14.49 -13.69
CA LYS A 120 -5.08 -15.89 -13.41
C LYS A 120 -5.27 -16.78 -14.62
N GLU A 121 -6.37 -16.62 -15.36
CA GLU A 121 -6.61 -17.36 -16.60
C GLU A 121 -5.49 -17.10 -17.62
N TRP A 122 -5.16 -15.82 -17.86
CA TRP A 122 -4.07 -15.43 -18.76
C TRP A 122 -2.72 -16.02 -18.32
N TYR A 123 -2.39 -15.91 -17.03
CA TYR A 123 -1.11 -16.39 -16.50
C TYR A 123 -0.97 -17.91 -16.67
N ASN A 124 -2.02 -18.66 -16.34
CA ASN A 124 -2.02 -20.12 -16.48
C ASN A 124 -1.88 -20.55 -17.95
N ASP A 125 -2.53 -19.84 -18.89
CA ASP A 125 -2.40 -20.08 -20.32
C ASP A 125 -0.96 -19.88 -20.82
N ARG A 126 -0.33 -18.75 -20.44
CA ARG A 126 1.00 -18.38 -20.93
C ARG A 126 2.13 -19.19 -20.29
N PHE A 127 2.05 -19.47 -19.00
CA PHE A 127 3.17 -20.05 -18.24
C PHE A 127 3.01 -21.53 -17.91
N LYS A 128 1.84 -22.13 -18.20
CA LYS A 128 1.56 -23.56 -17.94
C LYS A 128 1.88 -24.00 -16.50
N THR A 129 1.78 -23.09 -15.53
CA THR A 129 2.11 -23.32 -14.12
C THR A 129 0.93 -23.85 -13.33
N LYS A 130 1.20 -24.51 -12.20
CA LYS A 130 0.18 -24.78 -11.19
C LYS A 130 -0.35 -23.45 -10.61
N THR A 131 -1.64 -23.44 -10.32
CA THR A 131 -2.49 -22.32 -9.92
C THR A 131 -1.80 -21.24 -9.07
N LEU A 132 -1.93 -19.98 -9.50
CA LEU A 132 -1.60 -18.83 -8.66
C LEU A 132 -2.47 -18.82 -7.40
N GLY A 133 -1.84 -18.77 -6.23
CA GLY A 133 -2.52 -18.52 -4.96
C GLY A 133 -3.18 -17.14 -4.96
N SER A 134 -4.31 -17.01 -4.28
CA SER A 134 -5.05 -15.76 -4.14
C SER A 134 -5.16 -15.40 -2.68
N ASN A 135 -4.74 -14.20 -2.31
CA ASN A 135 -4.94 -13.64 -0.99
C ASN A 135 -5.91 -12.47 -1.13
N PRO A 136 -7.22 -12.66 -0.89
CA PRO A 136 -8.16 -11.55 -0.95
C PRO A 136 -7.81 -10.53 0.13
N CYS A 137 -7.82 -9.25 -0.23
CA CYS A 137 -7.58 -8.13 0.67
C CYS A 137 -8.73 -7.14 0.54
N PHE A 138 -9.23 -6.66 1.68
CA PHE A 138 -10.27 -5.63 1.71
C PHE A 138 -9.61 -4.29 2.01
N LEU A 139 -10.04 -3.27 1.27
CA LEU A 139 -9.60 -1.91 1.49
C LEU A 139 -10.66 -1.15 2.27
N TYR A 140 -10.31 -0.75 3.48
CA TYR A 140 -11.16 0.07 4.34
C TYR A 140 -10.66 1.52 4.30
N TYR A 141 -11.60 2.45 4.25
CA TYR A 141 -11.33 3.89 4.32
C TYR A 141 -12.41 4.57 5.15
N MET A 142 -12.09 5.71 5.74
CA MET A 142 -13.05 6.50 6.53
C MET A 142 -13.71 7.58 5.67
N THR A 143 -15.04 7.65 5.71
CA THR A 143 -15.79 8.82 5.22
C THR A 143 -15.51 10.04 6.08
N GLN A 144 -15.88 11.23 5.61
CA GLN A 144 -15.73 12.47 6.40
C GLN A 144 -16.47 12.37 7.74
N GLU A 145 -17.70 11.85 7.75
CA GLU A 145 -18.48 11.63 8.97
C GLU A 145 -17.74 10.73 9.97
N GLN A 146 -17.13 9.63 9.51
CA GLN A 146 -16.37 8.73 10.36
C GLN A 146 -15.09 9.38 10.91
N GLN A 147 -14.44 10.23 10.12
CA GLN A 147 -13.28 11.01 10.56
C GLN A 147 -13.66 12.01 11.65
N ASP A 148 -14.79 12.72 11.49
CA ASP A 148 -15.29 13.68 12.47
C ASP A 148 -15.73 12.99 13.77
N MET A 149 -16.39 11.83 13.66
CA MET A 149 -16.70 10.99 14.81
C MET A 149 -15.45 10.55 15.58
N LEU A 150 -14.36 10.20 14.88
CA LEU A 150 -13.11 9.83 15.52
C LEU A 150 -12.49 11.03 16.25
N LYS A 151 -12.44 12.21 15.60
CA LYS A 151 -11.96 13.47 16.21
C LYS A 151 -12.73 13.77 17.50
N GLU A 152 -14.06 13.70 17.47
CA GLU A 152 -14.89 13.99 18.64
C GLU A 152 -14.67 12.96 19.77
N LYS A 153 -14.62 11.66 19.45
CA LYS A 153 -14.36 10.60 20.44
C LYS A 153 -12.99 10.71 21.10
N CYS A 154 -12.00 11.26 20.39
CA CYS A 154 -10.63 11.39 20.86
C CYS A 154 -10.25 12.84 21.24
N LYS A 155 -11.22 13.76 21.38
CA LYS A 155 -10.96 15.17 21.69
C LYS A 155 -10.17 15.39 23.00
N ASN A 156 -10.33 14.48 23.96
CA ASN A 156 -9.63 14.50 25.25
C ASN A 156 -8.36 13.61 25.24
N GLY A 157 -7.89 13.23 24.05
CA GLY A 157 -6.80 12.28 23.87
C GLY A 157 -7.25 10.82 23.78
N ILE A 158 -6.29 9.94 23.48
CA ILE A 158 -6.49 8.49 23.45
C ILE A 158 -5.99 7.92 24.76
N SER A 159 -6.89 7.31 25.53
CA SER A 159 -6.55 6.68 26.81
C SER A 159 -5.76 5.38 26.58
N LEU A 160 -4.72 5.19 27.39
CA LEU A 160 -3.93 3.96 27.47
C LEU A 160 -4.03 3.39 28.88
N SER A 161 -3.84 2.08 29.02
CA SER A 161 -3.69 1.45 30.34
C SER A 161 -2.48 2.00 31.08
N GLU A 162 -2.48 1.89 32.42
CA GLU A 162 -1.37 2.32 33.25
C GLU A 162 -0.04 1.70 32.77
N GLY A 163 1.02 2.52 32.79
CA GLY A 163 2.36 2.10 32.35
C GLY A 163 2.62 2.26 30.86
N TYR A 164 1.61 2.48 30.02
CA TYR A 164 1.78 2.69 28.58
C TYR A 164 1.75 4.16 28.20
N TYR A 165 2.52 4.52 27.18
CA TYR A 165 2.55 5.89 26.65
C TYR A 165 2.88 5.89 25.15
N PHE A 166 2.33 6.87 24.43
CA PHE A 166 2.75 7.17 23.07
C PHE A 166 4.14 7.78 23.09
N ALA A 167 4.97 7.37 22.14
CA ALA A 167 6.37 7.78 22.10
C ALA A 167 6.81 8.07 20.67
N GLU A 168 7.82 8.93 20.55
CA GLU A 168 8.54 9.16 19.31
C GLU A 168 9.46 7.97 18.98
N SER A 169 9.92 7.90 17.74
CA SER A 169 10.77 6.78 17.33
C SER A 169 12.21 6.91 17.84
N ASN A 170 12.74 5.82 18.37
CA ASN A 170 14.18 5.56 18.45
C ASN A 170 14.54 4.71 17.23
N PHE A 171 14.70 5.37 16.08
CA PHE A 171 14.74 4.77 14.74
C PHE A 171 15.47 3.42 14.69
N GLN A 172 16.67 3.30 15.25
CA GLN A 172 17.43 2.06 15.18
C GLN A 172 16.72 0.88 15.86
N SER A 173 16.39 0.99 17.14
CA SER A 173 15.75 -0.11 17.90
C SER A 173 14.34 -0.42 17.39
N ASP A 174 13.63 0.59 16.92
CA ASP A 174 12.26 0.44 16.44
C ASP A 174 12.22 -0.27 15.09
N ILE A 175 13.13 0.08 14.18
CA ILE A 175 13.24 -0.61 12.88
C ILE A 175 13.62 -2.07 13.09
N ASP A 176 14.56 -2.35 14.00
CA ASP A 176 14.95 -3.73 14.33
C ASP A 176 13.74 -4.52 14.84
N THR A 177 12.95 -3.94 15.77
CA THR A 177 11.71 -4.55 16.26
C THR A 177 10.70 -4.79 15.14
N ILE A 178 10.50 -3.83 14.22
CA ILE A 178 9.57 -3.94 13.09
C ILE A 178 10.01 -5.05 12.12
N ILE A 179 11.31 -5.17 11.85
CA ILE A 179 11.85 -6.22 10.97
C ILE A 179 11.68 -7.59 11.62
N GLU A 180 12.00 -7.73 12.90
CA GLU A 180 11.92 -8.99 13.64
C GLU A 180 10.48 -9.51 13.80
N THR A 181 9.51 -8.59 13.89
CA THR A 181 8.09 -8.93 14.03
C THR A 181 7.36 -9.12 12.68
N GLY A 182 7.95 -8.64 11.58
CA GLY A 182 7.39 -8.76 10.25
C GLY A 182 7.62 -10.15 9.64
N LYS A 183 6.57 -10.97 9.54
CA LYS A 183 6.62 -12.35 8.99
C LYS A 183 7.34 -12.48 7.63
N PHE A 184 7.24 -11.46 6.78
CA PHE A 184 7.85 -11.45 5.45
C PHE A 184 9.00 -10.44 5.32
N CYS A 185 9.28 -9.69 6.39
CA CYS A 185 10.38 -8.74 6.44
C CYS A 185 11.70 -9.49 6.66
N ASN A 186 12.77 -8.90 6.16
CA ASN A 186 14.13 -9.34 6.46
C ASN A 186 15.06 -8.10 6.50
N LYS A 187 16.33 -8.31 6.86
CA LYS A 187 17.29 -7.20 7.01
C LYS A 187 17.50 -6.37 5.74
N SER A 188 17.26 -6.91 4.55
CA SER A 188 17.34 -6.13 3.30
C SER A 188 16.22 -5.10 3.16
N ASP A 189 15.15 -5.22 3.95
CA ASP A 189 14.05 -4.25 3.98
C ASP A 189 14.35 -3.02 4.87
N PHE A 190 15.50 -2.98 5.57
CA PHE A 190 15.85 -1.87 6.46
C PHE A 190 15.78 -0.49 5.78
N PRO A 191 16.38 -0.26 4.59
CA PRO A 191 16.41 1.08 3.99
C PRO A 191 15.01 1.63 3.67
N ILE A 192 14.08 0.77 3.26
CA ILE A 192 12.72 1.19 2.92
C ILE A 192 11.87 1.44 4.17
N ILE A 193 12.08 0.68 5.26
CA ILE A 193 11.42 0.93 6.55
C ILE A 193 11.94 2.23 7.16
N ASP A 194 13.26 2.45 7.15
CA ASP A 194 13.88 3.69 7.61
C ASP A 194 13.32 4.90 6.84
N ALA A 195 13.31 4.83 5.50
CA ALA A 195 12.73 5.88 4.68
C ALA A 195 11.26 6.14 5.01
N GLN A 196 10.46 5.09 5.23
CA GLN A 196 9.04 5.22 5.59
C GLN A 196 8.85 5.89 6.95
N LEU A 197 9.54 5.46 7.99
CA LEU A 197 9.42 6.07 9.32
C LEU A 197 9.91 7.52 9.34
N ARG A 198 10.87 7.88 8.47
CA ARG A 198 11.35 9.27 8.35
C ARG A 198 10.39 10.19 7.58
N GLN A 199 9.67 9.66 6.61
CA GLN A 199 8.91 10.48 5.64
C GLN A 199 7.38 10.35 5.77
N MET A 200 6.90 9.31 6.45
CA MET A 200 5.46 9.06 6.65
C MET A 200 5.07 9.12 8.12
N PRO A 201 3.79 9.43 8.39
CA PRO A 201 3.24 9.29 9.72
C PRO A 201 3.32 7.85 10.24
N TYR A 202 3.61 7.73 11.52
CA TYR A 202 3.61 6.49 12.26
C TYR A 202 3.09 6.74 13.68
N SER A 203 2.79 5.66 14.40
CA SER A 203 2.37 5.71 15.80
C SER A 203 3.01 4.55 16.55
N LEU A 204 3.59 4.83 17.72
CA LEU A 204 4.31 3.87 18.55
C LEU A 204 3.83 4.01 20.00
N ILE A 205 3.73 2.88 20.69
CA ILE A 205 3.48 2.81 22.13
C ILE A 205 4.63 2.05 22.78
N ARG A 206 5.06 2.52 23.95
CA ARG A 206 6.02 1.85 24.84
C ARG A 206 5.40 1.56 26.19
N HIS A 207 6.05 0.70 26.97
CA HIS A 207 5.68 0.40 28.34
C HIS A 207 6.81 0.83 29.28
N LYS A 208 6.50 1.47 30.41
CA LYS A 208 7.50 2.02 31.36
C LYS A 208 8.54 1.02 31.89
N SER A 209 8.27 -0.29 31.78
CA SER A 209 9.21 -1.33 32.21
C SER A 209 10.34 -1.64 31.23
N GLY A 210 10.38 -0.99 30.06
CA GLY A 210 11.44 -1.20 29.07
C GLY A 210 11.46 -0.13 27.98
N ASP A 211 12.49 -0.13 27.15
CA ASP A 211 12.71 0.92 26.15
C ASP A 211 12.19 0.56 24.74
N ASN A 212 11.82 -0.70 24.53
CA ASN A 212 11.37 -1.20 23.24
C ASN A 212 9.92 -0.81 22.94
N VAL A 213 9.63 -0.62 21.66
CA VAL A 213 8.26 -0.44 21.17
C VAL A 213 7.45 -1.72 21.40
N VAL A 214 6.23 -1.56 21.94
CA VAL A 214 5.34 -2.70 22.27
C VAL A 214 4.12 -2.78 21.36
N ALA A 215 3.75 -1.66 20.74
CA ALA A 215 2.76 -1.60 19.68
C ALA A 215 3.12 -0.51 18.68
N PHE A 216 2.89 -0.77 17.40
CA PHE A 216 3.19 0.18 16.33
C PHE A 216 2.26 0.01 15.13
N GLU A 217 2.15 1.08 14.36
CA GLU A 217 1.57 1.09 13.03
C GLU A 217 2.18 2.26 12.24
N TYR A 218 2.35 2.11 10.93
CA TYR A 218 2.92 3.15 10.09
C TYR A 218 2.26 3.20 8.72
N VAL A 219 2.40 4.34 8.04
CA VAL A 219 1.86 4.52 6.69
C VAL A 219 2.90 4.15 5.65
N ASP A 220 2.51 3.33 4.68
CA ASP A 220 3.37 2.97 3.56
C ASP A 220 3.38 4.07 2.46
N ALA A 221 4.26 3.93 1.47
CA ALA A 221 4.37 4.89 0.37
C ALA A 221 3.12 4.95 -0.55
N ARG A 222 2.11 4.10 -0.34
CA ARG A 222 0.81 4.13 -1.03
C ARG A 222 -0.28 4.76 -0.14
N GLY A 223 0.11 5.40 0.96
CA GLY A 223 -0.83 6.04 1.87
C GLY A 223 -1.68 5.04 2.69
N CYS A 224 -1.37 3.74 2.63
CA CYS A 224 -2.09 2.74 3.42
C CYS A 224 -1.48 2.66 4.82
N MET A 225 -2.34 2.66 5.84
CA MET A 225 -1.93 2.21 7.18
C MET A 225 -1.58 0.73 7.09
N ASN A 226 -0.39 0.39 7.55
CA ASN A 226 0.21 -0.92 7.35
C ASN A 226 0.93 -1.39 8.61
N HIS A 227 1.05 -2.72 8.71
CA HIS A 227 1.81 -3.40 9.75
C HIS A 227 1.40 -3.01 11.19
N GLN A 228 0.08 -2.93 11.44
CA GLN A 228 -0.42 -2.83 12.81
C GLN A 228 0.02 -4.06 13.60
N PHE A 229 0.81 -3.83 14.65
CA PHE A 229 1.34 -4.92 15.46
C PHE A 229 1.34 -4.56 16.94
N VAL A 230 1.09 -5.59 17.76
CA VAL A 230 1.23 -5.54 19.22
C VAL A 230 1.98 -6.79 19.65
N LEU A 231 3.07 -6.60 20.38
CA LEU A 231 3.86 -7.69 20.95
C LEU A 231 2.96 -8.62 21.78
N PRO A 232 3.08 -9.96 21.64
CA PRO A 232 2.16 -10.93 22.26
C PRO A 232 1.84 -10.69 23.75
N GLU A 233 2.86 -10.38 24.55
CA GLU A 233 2.80 -10.13 25.99
C GLU A 233 2.09 -8.80 26.38
N HIS A 234 1.86 -7.92 25.39
CA HIS A 234 1.16 -6.66 25.56
C HIS A 234 -0.24 -6.63 24.89
N ARG A 235 -0.72 -7.77 24.35
CA ARG A 235 -2.05 -7.89 23.73
C ARG A 235 -3.20 -7.82 24.75
N CYS A 236 -4.43 -7.69 24.24
CA CYS A 236 -5.68 -7.60 25.01
C CYS A 236 -5.77 -6.39 25.97
N LYS A 237 -4.96 -5.35 25.73
CA LYS A 237 -4.92 -4.10 26.52
C LYS A 237 -5.37 -2.87 25.72
N GLY A 238 -6.03 -3.09 24.57
CA GLY A 238 -6.52 -2.01 23.69
C GLY A 238 -5.43 -1.28 22.88
N LEU A 239 -4.17 -1.72 22.93
CA LEU A 239 -3.04 -1.00 22.32
C LEU A 239 -3.11 -0.92 20.78
N GLY A 240 -3.58 -1.98 20.12
CA GLY A 240 -3.74 -2.00 18.66
C GLY A 240 -4.71 -0.90 18.19
N SER A 241 -5.90 -0.86 18.78
CA SER A 241 -6.86 0.21 18.47
C SER A 241 -6.35 1.60 18.89
N ALA A 242 -5.55 1.70 19.94
CA ALA A 242 -4.99 2.98 20.36
C ALA A 242 -3.95 3.50 19.36
N VAL A 243 -3.05 2.64 18.87
CA VAL A 243 -2.01 3.01 17.91
C VAL A 243 -2.62 3.38 16.55
N GLU A 244 -3.65 2.65 16.13
CA GLU A 244 -4.43 2.91 14.92
C GLU A 244 -5.12 4.27 14.97
N LYS A 245 -5.88 4.54 16.03
CA LYS A 245 -6.58 5.83 16.22
C LYS A 245 -5.60 6.99 16.24
N ALA A 246 -4.47 6.84 16.92
CA ALA A 246 -3.45 7.87 16.98
C ALA A 246 -2.86 8.14 15.59
N LEU A 247 -2.63 7.09 14.79
CA LEU A 247 -2.17 7.25 13.41
C LEU A 247 -3.23 7.88 12.51
N CYS A 248 -4.49 7.45 12.61
CA CYS A 248 -5.62 8.08 11.92
C CYS A 248 -5.71 9.57 12.21
N LEU A 249 -5.62 9.99 13.48
CA LEU A 249 -5.68 11.41 13.87
C LEU A 249 -4.52 12.24 13.30
N LYS A 250 -3.34 11.63 13.07
CA LYS A 250 -2.22 12.29 12.38
C LYS A 250 -2.47 12.47 10.86
N LEU A 251 -3.33 11.65 10.28
CA LEU A 251 -3.64 11.65 8.85
C LEU A 251 -4.85 12.51 8.49
N ILE A 252 -5.82 12.60 9.38
CA ILE A 252 -7.00 13.46 9.21
C ILE A 252 -6.55 14.92 9.43
N LYS A 253 -6.79 15.76 8.43
CA LYS A 253 -6.53 17.21 8.50
C LYS A 253 -7.69 17.96 9.14
#